data_AF-A0A3N5I3U9-F1
#
_entry.id   AF-A0A3N5I3U9-F1
#
_cell.length_a   1.000
_cell.length_b   1.000
_cell.length_c   1.000
_cell.angle_alpha   90.00
_cell.angle_beta   90.00
_cell.angle_gamma   90.00
#
_symmetry.space_group_name_H-M   'P 1'
#
loop_
_entity.id
_entity.type
_entity.pdbx_description
1 polymer ?
#
loop_
_entity_poly.entity_id
_entity_poly.type
_entity_poly.pdbx_seq_one_letter_code
_entity_poly.pdbx_strand_id
1 'polypeptide(L)'
;MPGRVKMRFYSGVSPHGEVSHHDLALAEIEDATPPAPDETWSMKPRAIGLNHIAICYPDRETWLKQLEHLQAKGVTFHRRVNHGMTHSVYISDPNGHGIEVLYELPREVWEHDIDAAQNYVEHLPTAGPESLVDRTDNPIFGREVAAAGD
;
A
#
# COMPACT_ATOMS: atom_id res chain seq x y z
N MET A 1 -5.11 -14.16 -15.44
CA MET A 1 -4.54 -13.15 -16.36
C MET A 1 -3.05 -13.44 -16.50
N PRO A 2 -2.52 -13.69 -17.71
CA PRO A 2 -1.07 -13.71 -17.93
C PRO A 2 -0.46 -12.40 -17.42
N GLY A 3 0.62 -12.47 -16.65
CA GLY A 3 1.35 -11.28 -16.16
C GLY A 3 0.96 -10.76 -14.77
N ARG A 4 0.07 -11.40 -14.02
CA ARG A 4 -0.12 -11.10 -12.58
C ARG A 4 1.02 -11.74 -11.80
N VAL A 5 1.81 -10.92 -11.10
CA VAL A 5 2.85 -11.40 -10.18
C VAL A 5 2.19 -12.33 -9.16
N LYS A 6 2.74 -13.53 -8.99
CA LYS A 6 2.26 -14.48 -8.01
C LYS A 6 2.74 -14.04 -6.63
N MET A 7 1.79 -13.64 -5.80
CA MET A 7 2.05 -13.10 -4.46
C MET A 7 1.67 -14.12 -3.39
N ARG A 8 2.36 -14.08 -2.25
CA ARG A 8 1.97 -14.76 -1.01
C ARG A 8 2.07 -13.77 0.15
N PHE A 9 1.03 -13.71 0.96
CA PHE A 9 0.94 -12.79 2.10
C PHE A 9 0.90 -13.59 3.39
N TYR A 10 1.60 -13.11 4.40
CA TYR A 10 1.69 -13.72 5.72
C TYR A 10 1.47 -12.64 6.78
N SER A 11 0.66 -12.94 7.79
CA SER A 11 0.50 -12.12 8.99
C SER A 11 0.85 -12.94 10.21
N GLY A 12 1.59 -12.33 11.13
CA GLY A 12 1.73 -12.78 12.49
C GLY A 12 0.40 -12.64 13.23
N VAL A 13 0.15 -13.56 14.14
CA VAL A 13 -1.03 -13.54 15.01
C VAL A 13 -0.63 -12.84 16.31
N SER A 14 -1.36 -11.78 16.67
CA SER A 14 -1.16 -11.09 17.94
C SER A 14 -1.47 -12.01 19.12
N PRO A 15 -1.03 -11.70 20.35
CA PRO A 15 -1.43 -12.45 21.55
C PRO A 15 -2.95 -12.55 21.76
N HIS A 16 -3.72 -11.65 21.13
CA HIS A 16 -5.18 -11.60 21.20
C HIS A 16 -5.87 -12.25 19.98
N GLY A 17 -5.11 -12.86 19.07
CA GLY A 17 -5.66 -13.56 17.90
C GLY A 17 -5.91 -12.66 16.69
N GLU A 18 -5.51 -11.39 16.75
CA GLU A 18 -5.68 -10.44 15.65
C GLU A 18 -4.56 -10.57 14.62
N VAL A 19 -4.83 -10.17 13.38
CA VAL A 19 -3.86 -10.14 12.28
C VAL A 19 -3.91 -8.79 11.60
N SER A 20 -2.76 -8.28 11.18
CA SER A 20 -2.63 -7.20 10.21
C SER A 20 -3.04 -7.69 8.81
N HIS A 21 -3.27 -6.77 7.87
CA HIS A 21 -3.55 -7.15 6.48
C HIS A 21 -2.40 -7.99 5.86
N HIS A 22 -1.14 -7.68 6.18
CA HIS A 22 0.02 -8.58 6.09
C HIS A 22 1.21 -7.98 6.85
N ASP A 23 2.15 -8.83 7.29
CA ASP A 23 3.47 -8.42 7.79
C ASP A 23 4.59 -8.77 6.79
N LEU A 24 4.37 -9.76 5.93
CA LEU A 24 5.30 -10.17 4.88
C LEU A 24 4.55 -10.47 3.59
N ALA A 25 4.98 -9.83 2.50
CA ALA A 25 4.54 -10.14 1.14
C ALA A 25 5.73 -10.70 0.33
N LEU A 26 5.55 -11.87 -0.26
CA LEU A 26 6.51 -12.48 -1.17
C LEU A 26 5.99 -12.43 -2.60
N ALA A 27 6.81 -11.91 -3.51
CA ALA A 27 6.55 -11.89 -4.94
C ALA A 27 7.44 -12.91 -5.66
N GLU A 28 6.82 -13.82 -6.42
CA GLU A 28 7.55 -14.74 -7.28
C GLU A 28 8.07 -14.00 -8.53
N ILE A 29 9.36 -14.17 -8.84
CA ILE A 29 9.99 -13.67 -10.05
C ILE A 29 10.53 -14.83 -10.87
N GLU A 30 10.22 -14.85 -12.15
CA GLU A 30 10.71 -15.87 -13.08
C GLU A 30 12.11 -15.53 -13.59
N ASP A 31 12.36 -14.25 -13.88
CA ASP A 31 13.65 -13.73 -14.34
C ASP A 31 14.21 -12.70 -13.35
N ALA A 32 15.27 -13.07 -12.64
CA ALA A 32 15.97 -12.19 -11.71
C ALA A 32 17.06 -11.39 -12.46
N THR A 33 16.67 -10.28 -13.08
CA THR A 33 17.64 -9.33 -13.65
C THR A 33 17.95 -8.25 -12.61
N PRO A 34 19.21 -8.11 -12.15
CA PRO A 34 19.57 -7.04 -11.23
C PRO A 34 19.20 -5.66 -11.81
N PRO A 35 18.66 -4.74 -11.01
CA PRO A 35 18.40 -3.39 -11.48
C PRO A 35 19.71 -2.70 -11.89
N ALA A 36 19.62 -1.75 -12.82
CA ALA A 36 20.77 -0.93 -13.17
C ALA A 36 21.18 -0.07 -11.95
N PRO A 37 22.47 0.33 -11.81
CA PRO A 37 22.95 1.09 -10.66
C PRO A 37 22.22 2.42 -10.41
N ASP A 38 21.61 3.00 -11.43
CA ASP A 38 20.88 4.27 -11.44
C ASP A 38 19.37 4.10 -11.68
N GLU A 39 18.87 2.86 -11.67
CA GLU A 39 17.44 2.60 -11.87
C GLU A 39 16.64 3.15 -10.69
N THR A 40 15.65 3.99 -10.99
CA THR A 40 14.71 4.47 -9.97
C THR A 40 13.88 3.31 -9.45
N TRP A 41 13.69 3.24 -8.13
CA TRP A 41 12.87 2.21 -7.51
C TRP A 41 11.46 2.15 -8.14
N SER A 42 10.94 0.93 -8.29
CA SER A 42 9.55 0.70 -8.71
C SER A 42 8.92 -0.45 -7.93
N MET A 43 7.58 -0.44 -7.86
CA MET A 43 6.78 -1.50 -7.27
C MET A 43 6.98 -2.87 -7.92
N LYS A 44 7.31 -2.90 -9.22
CA LYS A 44 7.43 -4.16 -9.94
C LYS A 44 8.65 -4.92 -9.41
N PRO A 45 8.50 -6.17 -8.93
CA PRO A 45 9.65 -6.95 -8.50
C PRO A 45 10.50 -7.33 -9.72
N ARG A 46 11.83 -7.13 -9.62
CA ARG A 46 12.78 -7.36 -10.74
C ARG A 46 13.96 -8.27 -10.39
N ALA A 47 14.34 -8.32 -9.12
CA ALA A 47 15.47 -9.10 -8.63
C ALA A 47 15.12 -9.75 -7.29
N ILE A 48 15.85 -10.82 -6.94
CA ILE A 48 15.71 -11.48 -5.65
C ILE A 48 16.22 -10.54 -4.56
N GLY A 49 15.43 -10.34 -3.50
CA GLY A 49 15.79 -9.52 -2.36
C GLY A 49 14.63 -8.71 -1.82
N LEU A 50 14.95 -7.74 -0.97
CA LEU A 50 13.98 -6.78 -0.43
C LEU A 50 13.56 -5.80 -1.53
N ASN A 51 12.26 -5.76 -1.86
CA ASN A 51 11.72 -4.74 -2.77
C ASN A 51 11.42 -3.43 -2.02
N HIS A 52 10.67 -3.50 -0.91
CA HIS A 52 10.41 -2.37 -0.04
C HIS A 52 10.08 -2.83 1.40
N ILE A 53 10.19 -1.91 2.35
CA ILE A 53 9.59 -2.03 3.69
C ILE A 53 8.35 -1.15 3.77
N ALA A 54 7.41 -1.49 4.65
CA ALA A 54 6.25 -0.66 4.94
C ALA A 54 6.31 -0.12 6.38
N ILE A 55 6.01 1.17 6.53
CA ILE A 55 5.88 1.86 7.81
C ILE A 55 4.43 2.28 7.96
N CYS A 56 3.71 1.58 8.85
CA CYS A 56 2.33 1.89 9.19
C CYS A 56 2.27 2.99 10.26
N TYR A 57 1.55 4.07 9.95
CA TYR A 57 1.26 5.16 10.86
C TYR A 57 0.01 4.85 11.69
N PRO A 58 -0.11 5.39 12.92
CA PRO A 58 -1.22 5.06 13.82
C PRO A 58 -2.59 5.43 13.26
N ASP A 59 -2.67 6.51 12.49
CA ASP A 59 -3.91 7.05 11.95
C ASP A 59 -3.66 7.92 10.71
N ARG A 60 -4.76 8.24 10.02
CA ARG A 60 -4.80 9.09 8.83
C ARG A 60 -4.20 10.48 9.08
N GLU A 61 -4.47 11.08 10.23
CA GLU A 61 -4.04 12.47 10.52
C GLU A 61 -2.51 12.54 10.65
N THR A 62 -1.93 11.60 11.40
CA THR A 62 -0.49 11.47 11.59
C THR A 62 0.20 11.16 10.27
N TRP A 63 -0.41 10.29 9.45
CA TRP A 63 0.11 9.98 8.12
C TRP A 63 0.08 11.18 7.17
N LEU A 64 -1.02 11.96 7.11
CA LEU A 64 -1.08 13.18 6.29
C LEU A 64 -0.05 14.23 6.72
N LYS A 65 0.12 14.44 8.03
CA LYS A 65 1.18 15.31 8.56
C LYS A 65 2.58 14.86 8.12
N GLN A 66 2.82 13.55 8.07
CA GLN A 66 4.06 13.02 7.54
C GLN A 66 4.21 13.31 6.05
N LEU A 67 3.16 13.12 5.23
CA LEU A 67 3.24 13.39 3.80
C LEU A 67 3.55 14.86 3.52
N GLU A 68 2.90 15.79 4.22
CA GLU A 68 3.20 17.22 4.17
C GLU A 68 4.68 17.50 4.50
N HIS A 69 5.18 16.87 5.56
CA HIS A 69 6.58 17.00 5.95
C HIS A 69 7.54 16.50 4.85
N LEU A 70 7.27 15.31 4.27
CA LEU A 70 8.08 14.72 3.21
C LEU A 70 8.09 15.62 1.96
N GLN A 71 6.94 16.15 1.55
CA GLN A 71 6.86 17.10 0.44
C GLN A 71 7.64 18.39 0.72
N ALA A 72 7.52 18.96 1.92
CA ALA A 72 8.25 20.15 2.32
C ALA A 72 9.78 19.95 2.34
N LYS A 73 10.23 18.69 2.46
CA LYS A 73 11.64 18.29 2.35
C LYS A 73 12.08 17.93 0.92
N GLY A 74 11.18 18.00 -0.06
CA GLY A 74 11.49 17.66 -1.44
C GLY A 74 11.62 16.17 -1.70
N VAL A 75 11.03 15.31 -0.86
CA VAL A 75 11.01 13.87 -1.10
C VAL A 75 10.05 13.55 -2.24
N THR A 76 10.55 12.87 -3.26
CA THR A 76 9.74 12.42 -4.40
C THR A 76 8.84 11.27 -4.00
N PHE A 77 7.54 11.39 -4.27
CA PHE A 77 6.64 10.25 -4.21
C PHE A 77 6.69 9.52 -5.55
N HIS A 78 7.10 8.26 -5.52
CA HIS A 78 7.11 7.38 -6.70
C HIS A 78 5.70 6.87 -7.01
N ARG A 79 4.87 6.73 -5.98
CA ARG A 79 3.47 6.32 -6.11
C ARG A 79 2.65 6.88 -4.95
N ARG A 80 1.45 7.36 -5.26
CA ARG A 80 0.37 7.63 -4.30
C ARG A 80 -0.82 6.77 -4.70
N VAL A 81 -1.30 5.95 -3.77
CA VAL A 81 -2.32 4.94 -4.05
C VAL A 81 -3.19 4.66 -2.84
N ASN A 82 -4.49 4.49 -3.07
CA ASN A 82 -5.40 3.92 -2.08
C ASN A 82 -5.67 2.46 -2.47
N HIS A 83 -5.22 1.54 -1.62
CA HIS A 83 -5.60 0.14 -1.64
C HIS A 83 -6.89 -0.06 -0.83
N GLY A 84 -7.52 -1.24 -0.95
CA GLY A 84 -8.77 -1.52 -0.22
C GLY A 84 -8.59 -1.62 1.30
N MET A 85 -7.36 -1.84 1.78
CA MET A 85 -7.03 -1.95 3.21
C MET A 85 -6.15 -0.80 3.70
N THR A 86 -5.40 -0.15 2.82
CA THR A 86 -4.39 0.84 3.20
C THR A 86 -4.38 2.01 2.23
N HIS A 87 -4.12 3.21 2.74
CA HIS A 87 -3.77 4.35 1.89
C HIS A 87 -2.27 4.60 2.02
N SER A 88 -1.60 4.68 0.87
CA SER A 88 -0.15 4.53 0.80
C SER A 88 0.52 5.57 -0.09
N VAL A 89 1.74 5.93 0.29
CA VAL A 89 2.73 6.62 -0.54
C VAL A 89 4.00 5.79 -0.56
N TYR A 90 4.57 5.63 -1.74
CA TYR A 90 5.86 4.97 -1.92
C TYR A 90 6.93 6.00 -2.25
N ILE A 91 8.04 5.92 -1.53
CA ILE A 91 9.25 6.71 -1.69
C ILE A 91 10.44 5.76 -1.80
N SER A 92 11.64 6.31 -2.01
CA SER A 92 12.88 5.56 -1.85
C SER A 92 13.86 6.33 -0.99
N ASP A 93 14.72 5.61 -0.29
CA ASP A 93 15.87 6.21 0.38
C ASP A 93 16.99 6.58 -0.64
N PRO A 94 18.07 7.25 -0.20
CA PRO A 94 19.19 7.60 -1.07
C PRO A 94 19.95 6.41 -1.67
N ASN A 95 19.73 5.18 -1.19
CA ASN A 95 20.32 3.95 -1.73
C ASN A 95 19.36 3.21 -2.68
N GLY A 96 18.16 3.75 -2.92
CA GLY A 96 17.18 3.18 -3.84
C GLY A 96 16.32 2.10 -3.21
N HIS A 97 16.36 1.92 -1.89
CA HIS A 97 15.44 1.00 -1.21
C HIS A 97 14.04 1.60 -1.14
N GLY A 98 13.04 0.82 -1.55
CA GLY A 98 11.65 1.25 -1.47
C GLY A 98 11.16 1.35 -0.04
N ILE A 99 10.39 2.39 0.24
CA ILE A 99 9.69 2.57 1.50
C ILE A 99 8.25 2.92 1.18
N GLU A 100 7.32 2.12 1.70
CA GLU A 100 5.92 2.46 1.77
C GLU A 100 5.64 3.16 3.11
N VAL A 101 5.04 4.34 3.08
CA VAL A 101 4.42 4.95 4.25
C VAL A 101 2.91 4.85 4.08
N LEU A 102 2.23 4.25 5.05
CA LEU A 102 0.81 3.95 4.95
C LEU A 102 0.09 4.20 6.26
N TYR A 103 -1.24 4.26 6.21
CA TYR A 103 -2.08 3.94 7.35
C TYR A 103 -3.13 2.90 6.92
N GLU A 104 -3.61 2.11 7.87
CA GLU A 104 -4.62 1.07 7.62
C GLU A 104 -6.04 1.64 7.80
N LEU A 105 -6.95 1.24 6.91
CA LEU A 105 -8.37 1.54 7.05
C LEU A 105 -8.99 0.69 8.16
N PRO A 106 -10.11 1.13 8.78
CA PRO A 106 -10.84 0.33 9.75
C PRO A 106 -11.12 -1.07 9.22
N ARG A 107 -11.03 -2.07 10.09
CA ARG A 107 -11.07 -3.48 9.69
C ARG A 107 -12.36 -3.87 8.99
N GLU A 108 -13.48 -3.25 9.39
CA GLU A 108 -14.81 -3.47 8.83
C GLU A 108 -14.93 -3.03 7.36
N VAL A 109 -13.99 -2.21 6.87
CA VAL A 109 -13.93 -1.80 5.46
C VAL A 109 -13.58 -2.98 4.56
N TRP A 110 -12.73 -3.91 5.02
CA TRP A 110 -12.08 -4.90 4.15
C TRP A 110 -12.17 -6.35 4.63
N GLU A 111 -12.47 -6.62 5.90
CA GLU A 111 -12.38 -7.98 6.45
C GLU A 111 -13.42 -8.97 5.90
N HIS A 112 -14.54 -8.48 5.36
CA HIS A 112 -15.61 -9.33 4.84
C HIS A 112 -15.34 -9.84 3.41
N ASP A 113 -14.48 -9.16 2.64
CA ASP A 113 -14.01 -9.62 1.34
C ASP A 113 -12.57 -9.14 1.10
N ILE A 114 -11.63 -9.92 1.67
CA ILE A 114 -10.19 -9.63 1.63
C ILE A 114 -9.67 -9.67 0.18
N ASP A 115 -10.16 -10.58 -0.67
CA ASP A 115 -9.68 -10.67 -2.05
C ASP A 115 -10.10 -9.42 -2.84
N ALA A 116 -11.36 -8.97 -2.71
CA ALA A 116 -11.79 -7.74 -3.36
C ALA A 116 -11.00 -6.51 -2.85
N ALA A 117 -10.82 -6.39 -1.55
CA ALA A 117 -10.05 -5.30 -0.96
C ALA A 117 -8.58 -5.31 -1.44
N GLN A 118 -7.94 -6.48 -1.47
CA GLN A 118 -6.56 -6.65 -1.93
C GLN A 118 -6.39 -6.33 -3.42
N ASN A 119 -7.42 -6.59 -4.23
CA ASN A 119 -7.41 -6.31 -5.66
C ASN A 119 -7.82 -4.86 -5.99
N TYR A 120 -8.28 -4.07 -5.01
CA TYR A 120 -8.64 -2.67 -5.22
C TYR A 120 -7.42 -1.75 -5.29
N VAL A 121 -7.47 -0.80 -6.23
CA VAL A 121 -6.42 0.20 -6.42
C VAL A 121 -7.01 1.48 -6.99
N GLU A 122 -6.79 2.60 -6.32
CA GLU A 122 -7.06 3.95 -6.82
C GLU A 122 -5.75 4.73 -6.84
N HIS A 123 -5.37 5.24 -8.02
CA HIS A 123 -4.16 6.04 -8.17
C HIS A 123 -4.47 7.53 -8.02
N LEU A 124 -3.61 8.22 -7.28
CA LEU A 124 -3.69 9.67 -7.11
C LEU A 124 -2.41 10.34 -7.65
N PRO A 125 -2.42 11.66 -7.88
CA PRO A 125 -1.21 12.40 -8.22
C PRO A 125 -0.09 12.17 -7.21
N THR A 126 1.16 12.18 -7.68
CA THR A 126 2.35 12.00 -6.84
C THR A 126 3.02 13.31 -6.42
N ALA A 127 2.51 14.44 -6.89
CA ALA A 127 3.09 15.75 -6.63
C ALA A 127 2.00 16.81 -6.44
N GLY A 128 2.40 17.89 -5.78
CA GLY A 128 1.52 19.03 -5.50
C GLY A 128 0.50 18.75 -4.39
N PRO A 129 -0.41 19.69 -4.15
CA PRO A 129 -1.44 19.56 -3.11
C PRO A 129 -2.32 18.31 -3.28
N GLU A 130 -2.53 17.87 -4.53
CA GLU A 130 -3.48 16.80 -4.82
C GLU A 130 -2.99 15.41 -4.40
N SER A 131 -1.68 15.25 -4.17
CA SER A 131 -1.16 14.01 -3.58
C SER A 131 -1.43 13.92 -2.07
N LEU A 132 -1.82 15.03 -1.43
CA LEU A 132 -2.20 15.10 -0.01
C LEU A 132 -3.71 14.97 0.18
N VAL A 133 -4.49 14.98 -0.90
CA VAL A 133 -5.94 14.72 -0.82
C VAL A 133 -6.15 13.25 -0.48
N ASP A 134 -6.94 13.03 0.57
CA ASP A 134 -7.25 11.71 1.06
C ASP A 134 -8.72 11.65 1.48
N ARG A 135 -9.56 11.03 0.67
CA ARG A 135 -11.00 10.98 0.93
C ARG A 135 -11.33 9.86 1.92
N THR A 136 -12.47 9.98 2.59
CA THR A 136 -12.95 9.00 3.58
C THR A 136 -14.18 8.24 3.10
N ASP A 137 -14.65 8.49 1.89
CA ASP A 137 -15.74 7.75 1.21
C ASP A 137 -15.23 6.44 0.61
N ASN A 138 -14.55 5.64 1.43
CA ASN A 138 -13.90 4.40 0.99
C ASN A 138 -14.93 3.34 0.60
N PRO A 139 -14.66 2.52 -0.44
CA PRO A 139 -15.45 1.33 -0.71
C PRO A 139 -15.41 0.38 0.48
N ILE A 140 -16.56 -0.21 0.84
CA ILE A 140 -16.64 -1.29 1.83
C ILE A 140 -16.79 -2.61 1.08
N PHE A 141 -15.87 -3.55 1.32
CA PHE A 141 -15.80 -4.82 0.63
C PHE A 141 -16.56 -5.89 1.42
N GLY A 142 -17.44 -6.65 0.75
CA GLY A 142 -18.13 -7.80 1.35
C GLY A 142 -19.35 -7.49 2.24
N ARG A 143 -19.83 -6.24 2.30
CA ARG A 143 -21.15 -5.93 2.86
C ARG A 143 -22.19 -5.86 1.75
N GLU A 144 -23.20 -6.73 1.81
CA GLU A 144 -24.46 -6.46 1.11
C GLU A 144 -25.03 -5.15 1.67
N VAL A 145 -25.27 -4.17 0.79
CA VAL A 145 -26.14 -3.05 1.13
C VAL A 145 -27.48 -3.69 1.44
N ALA A 146 -27.90 -3.70 2.71
CA ALA A 146 -29.23 -4.14 3.06
C ALA A 146 -30.19 -3.41 2.13
N ALA A 147 -30.89 -4.16 1.27
CA ALA A 147 -31.91 -3.59 0.41
C ALA A 147 -32.82 -2.77 1.31
N ALA A 148 -32.93 -1.47 1.03
CA ALA A 148 -33.88 -0.62 1.72
C ALA A 148 -35.24 -1.29 1.54
N GLY A 149 -35.77 -1.85 2.63
CA GLY A 149 -37.06 -2.52 2.62
C GLY A 149 -38.14 -1.53 2.22
N ASP A 150 -38.97 -1.94 1.26
CA ASP A 150 -40.18 -1.25 0.79
C ASP A 150 -41.18 -0.95 1.92
#